data_AF-A0A182ITF7-F1
#
_entry.id   AF-A0A182ITF7-F1
#
_cell.length_a   1.000
_cell.length_b   1.000
_cell.length_c   1.000
_cell.angle_alpha   90.00
_cell.angle_beta   90.00
_cell.angle_gamma   90.00
#
_symmetry.space_group_name_H-M   'P 1'
#
loop_
_entity.id
_entity.type
_entity.pdbx_description
1 polymer ?
#
loop_
_entity_poly.entity_id
_entity_poly.type
_entity_poly.pdbx_seq_one_letter_code
_entity_poly.pdbx_strand_id
1 'polypeptide(L)'
;MQGAACPTRSLCSIPSSCEEVAKMVRSNAAYLLLLVLVGVAIVSSEDTSTTEEPNVDEPEPIIVCTRPGEVYNECGPACGDRTCENQGRADIQCSKQCVQGCFCRNGYVRNKATGYCILPYRCTREA
;
A
#
# COMPACT_ATOMS: atom_id res chain seq x y z
N MET A 1 11.08 -10.22 12.87
CA MET A 1 10.14 -10.27 11.73
C MET A 1 9.99 -8.85 11.24
N GLN A 2 10.77 -8.52 10.21
CA GLN A 2 11.05 -7.14 9.79
C GLN A 2 9.80 -6.50 9.17
N GLY A 3 9.48 -5.30 9.64
CA GLY A 3 8.49 -4.43 9.01
C GLY A 3 9.04 -3.94 7.68
N ALA A 4 8.28 -4.17 6.61
CA ALA A 4 8.57 -3.58 5.32
C ALA A 4 8.30 -2.08 5.40
N ALA A 5 9.35 -1.28 5.21
CA ALA A 5 9.21 0.12 4.86
C ALA A 5 8.55 0.19 3.47
N CYS A 6 7.42 0.90 3.36
CA CYS A 6 6.85 1.23 2.06
C CYS A 6 7.72 2.34 1.43
N PRO A 7 8.31 2.14 0.25
CA PRO A 7 9.05 3.20 -0.41
C PRO A 7 8.05 4.25 -0.90
N THR A 8 8.43 5.50 -0.74
CA THR A 8 7.75 6.68 -1.28
C THR A 8 7.23 6.46 -2.70
N ARG A 9 5.94 6.80 -2.91
CA ARG A 9 5.24 7.09 -4.17
C ARG A 9 5.38 6.04 -5.30
N SER A 10 4.27 5.34 -5.54
CA SER A 10 3.87 4.79 -6.85
C SER A 10 4.34 3.38 -7.29
N LEU A 11 4.89 2.53 -6.43
CA LEU A 11 5.40 1.21 -6.87
C LEU A 11 4.97 -0.01 -6.01
N CYS A 12 3.86 0.06 -5.28
CA CYS A 12 3.38 -1.09 -4.51
C CYS A 12 2.19 -1.84 -5.15
N SER A 13 2.22 -1.99 -6.48
CA SER A 13 1.46 -3.02 -7.20
C SER A 13 2.43 -3.73 -8.14
N ILE A 14 2.72 -5.00 -7.83
CA ILE A 14 3.58 -5.99 -8.52
C ILE A 14 4.96 -6.23 -7.88
N PRO A 15 5.12 -7.27 -7.03
CA PRO A 15 6.42 -7.82 -6.66
C PRO A 15 6.64 -9.19 -7.33
N SER A 16 6.66 -9.24 -8.66
CA SER A 16 7.14 -10.43 -9.39
C SER A 16 7.53 -10.23 -10.87
N SER A 17 7.45 -9.03 -11.47
CA SER A 17 7.72 -8.88 -12.92
C SER A 17 8.68 -7.77 -13.34
N CYS A 18 9.33 -7.04 -12.44
CA CYS A 18 10.13 -5.87 -12.84
C CYS A 18 11.64 -6.11 -12.95
N GLU A 19 12.19 -7.25 -12.53
CA GLU A 19 13.65 -7.46 -12.54
C GLU A 19 14.17 -8.40 -13.65
N GLU A 20 13.28 -9.12 -14.34
CA GLU A 20 13.68 -10.01 -15.45
C GLU A 20 13.67 -9.32 -16.84
N VAL A 21 12.94 -8.20 -17.00
CA VAL A 21 12.75 -7.59 -18.34
C VAL A 21 13.92 -6.69 -18.78
N ALA A 22 14.67 -6.12 -17.84
CA ALA A 22 15.72 -5.15 -18.14
C ALA A 22 17.05 -5.77 -18.61
N LYS A 23 17.28 -7.08 -18.40
CA LYS A 23 18.55 -7.74 -18.77
C LYS A 23 18.58 -8.29 -20.20
N MET A 24 17.44 -8.37 -20.89
CA MET A 24 17.35 -8.96 -22.23
C MET A 24 17.56 -7.94 -23.38
N VAL A 25 18.05 -6.73 -23.12
CA VAL A 25 18.12 -5.64 -24.13
C VAL A 25 19.54 -5.26 -24.52
N ARG A 26 20.53 -6.17 -24.45
CA ARG A 26 21.89 -5.85 -24.93
C ARG A 26 22.48 -6.98 -25.76
N SER A 27 22.54 -6.71 -27.08
CA SER A 27 23.52 -7.26 -28.03
C SER A 27 23.00 -8.18 -29.14
N ASN A 28 21.94 -7.79 -29.88
CA ASN A 28 21.79 -8.27 -31.25
C ASN A 28 20.97 -7.32 -32.14
N ALA A 29 21.52 -6.89 -33.28
CA ALA A 29 20.84 -5.99 -34.23
C ALA A 29 19.55 -6.61 -34.80
N ALA A 30 19.48 -7.95 -34.86
CA ALA A 30 18.27 -8.68 -35.24
C ALA A 30 17.14 -8.52 -34.21
N TYR A 31 17.46 -8.37 -32.92
CA TYR A 31 16.46 -8.14 -31.87
C TYR A 31 15.88 -6.73 -31.96
N LEU A 32 16.71 -5.73 -32.26
CA LEU A 32 16.24 -4.36 -32.54
C LEU A 32 15.29 -4.32 -33.75
N LEU A 33 15.63 -5.02 -34.84
CA LEU A 33 14.76 -5.12 -36.01
C LEU A 33 13.44 -5.84 -35.70
N LEU A 34 13.47 -6.93 -34.93
CA LEU A 34 12.26 -7.62 -34.47
C LEU A 34 11.38 -6.71 -33.59
N LEU A 35 11.97 -5.93 -32.68
CA LEU A 35 11.22 -4.97 -31.86
C LEU A 35 10.59 -3.85 -32.68
N VAL A 36 11.23 -3.40 -33.77
CA VAL A 36 10.63 -2.41 -34.68
C VAL A 36 9.45 -3.02 -35.45
N LEU A 37 9.59 -4.24 -35.94
CA LEU A 37 8.52 -4.94 -36.67
C LEU A 37 7.32 -5.28 -35.78
N VAL A 38 7.60 -5.75 -34.56
CA VAL A 38 6.58 -6.06 -33.55
C VAL A 38 5.97 -4.77 -33.00
N GLY A 39 6.78 -3.73 -32.77
CA GLY A 39 6.34 -2.40 -32.31
C GLY A 39 5.39 -1.71 -33.29
N VAL A 40 5.59 -1.86 -34.60
CA VAL A 40 4.67 -1.34 -35.63
C VAL A 40 3.31 -2.07 -35.61
N ALA A 41 3.25 -3.35 -35.21
CA ALA A 41 1.99 -4.07 -35.01
C ALA A 41 1.33 -3.78 -33.66
N ILE A 42 2.11 -3.46 -32.62
CA ILE A 42 1.60 -3.12 -31.28
C ILE A 42 1.04 -1.68 -31.22
N VAL A 43 1.26 -0.80 -32.21
CA VAL A 43 0.53 0.51 -32.27
C VAL A 43 -0.97 0.35 -32.58
N SER A 44 -1.51 -0.87 -32.45
CA SER A 44 -2.95 -1.15 -32.41
C SER A 44 -3.49 -1.21 -30.97
N SER A 45 -2.64 -1.17 -29.94
CA SER A 45 -3.07 -0.70 -28.63
C SER A 45 -2.94 0.83 -28.65
N GLU A 46 -3.97 1.47 -29.21
CA GLU A 46 -4.55 2.54 -28.41
C GLU A 46 -4.90 1.89 -27.06
N ASP A 47 -3.92 1.83 -26.15
CA ASP A 47 -4.27 2.23 -24.80
C ASP A 47 -4.63 3.70 -24.96
N THR A 48 -5.88 3.93 -25.40
CA THR A 48 -6.71 4.96 -24.84
C THR A 48 -6.70 4.64 -23.34
N SER A 49 -5.57 4.95 -22.68
CA SER A 49 -5.59 5.70 -21.46
C SER A 49 -6.46 6.86 -21.84
N THR A 50 -7.76 6.68 -21.64
CA THR A 50 -8.67 7.77 -21.48
C THR A 50 -7.94 8.64 -20.46
N THR A 51 -7.30 9.71 -20.93
CA THR A 51 -7.30 10.94 -20.17
C THR A 51 -8.78 11.28 -20.06
N GLU A 52 -9.47 10.56 -19.16
CA GLU A 52 -10.51 11.20 -18.41
C GLU A 52 -9.70 12.24 -17.67
N GLU A 53 -9.74 13.47 -18.18
CA GLU A 53 -9.38 14.61 -17.37
C GLU A 53 -10.13 14.40 -16.05
N PRO A 54 -9.41 14.17 -14.93
CA PRO A 54 -10.09 14.02 -13.66
C PRO A 54 -10.92 15.28 -13.51
N ASN A 55 -12.24 15.14 -13.35
CA ASN A 55 -13.11 16.27 -13.09
C ASN A 55 -12.55 16.99 -11.85
N VAL A 56 -11.92 18.15 -12.05
CA VAL A 56 -11.17 18.92 -11.04
C VAL A 56 -12.10 19.61 -10.03
N ASP A 57 -13.41 19.33 -10.10
CA ASP A 57 -14.43 20.01 -9.30
C ASP A 57 -14.81 19.28 -8.00
N GLU A 58 -14.28 18.07 -7.72
CA GLU A 58 -14.47 17.43 -6.42
C GLU A 58 -13.21 17.58 -5.55
N PRO A 59 -13.27 18.32 -4.43
CA PRO A 59 -12.14 18.39 -3.51
C PRO A 59 -11.91 17.00 -2.92
N GLU A 60 -10.74 16.42 -3.20
CA GLU A 60 -10.34 15.15 -2.58
C GLU A 60 -10.49 15.26 -1.05
N PRO A 61 -11.12 14.26 -0.39
CA PRO A 61 -11.31 14.30 1.04
C PRO A 61 -9.96 14.26 1.75
N ILE A 62 -9.59 15.37 2.40
CA ILE A 62 -8.38 15.44 3.21
C ILE A 62 -8.62 14.64 4.50
N ILE A 63 -8.07 13.43 4.58
CA ILE A 63 -8.17 12.58 5.78
C ILE A 63 -7.14 13.06 6.81
N VAL A 64 -7.64 13.62 7.91
CA VAL A 64 -6.81 14.06 9.05
C VAL A 64 -7.13 13.22 10.28
N CYS A 65 -6.10 12.59 10.86
CA CYS A 65 -6.25 11.84 12.10
C CYS A 65 -6.24 12.77 13.30
N THR A 66 -7.36 12.82 14.03
CA THR A 66 -7.55 13.76 15.16
C THR A 66 -7.20 13.14 16.51
N ARG A 67 -7.15 11.80 16.62
CA ARG A 67 -6.91 11.14 17.90
C ARG A 67 -5.41 11.06 18.20
N PRO A 68 -5.00 11.23 19.47
CA PRO A 68 -3.61 11.06 19.87
C PRO A 68 -3.10 9.65 19.54
N GLY A 69 -1.90 9.60 18.97
CA GLY A 69 -1.23 8.32 18.69
C GLY A 69 -1.63 7.66 17.37
N GLU A 70 -2.51 8.29 16.59
CA GLU A 70 -2.84 7.85 15.23
C GLU A 70 -1.94 8.51 14.18
N VAL A 71 -1.81 7.85 13.03
CA VAL A 71 -1.16 8.35 11.83
C VAL A 71 -1.97 7.91 10.62
N TYR A 72 -2.09 8.80 9.64
CA TYR A 72 -2.73 8.45 8.37
C TYR A 72 -1.82 7.49 7.61
N ASN A 73 -2.41 6.41 7.09
CA ASN A 73 -1.75 5.46 6.21
C ASN A 73 -2.67 5.16 5.03
N GLU A 74 -2.15 5.34 3.82
CA GLU A 74 -2.83 4.99 2.57
C GLU A 74 -3.00 3.46 2.42
N CYS A 75 -2.12 2.68 3.05
CA CYS A 75 -2.10 1.22 2.95
C CYS A 75 -1.85 0.61 4.34
N GLY A 76 -2.88 0.66 5.18
CA GLY A 76 -2.92 0.04 6.50
C GLY A 76 -3.41 -1.42 6.48
N PRO A 77 -3.27 -2.15 7.60
CA PRO A 77 -3.71 -3.54 7.71
C PRO A 77 -5.23 -3.68 7.55
N ALA A 78 -5.69 -4.63 6.72
CA ALA A 78 -7.13 -4.90 6.50
C ALA A 78 -7.93 -5.22 7.77
N CYS A 79 -7.29 -5.88 8.73
CA CYS A 79 -7.90 -6.21 10.02
C CYS A 79 -7.88 -5.06 11.04
N GLY A 80 -7.36 -3.89 10.64
CA GLY A 80 -7.20 -2.74 11.52
C GLY A 80 -6.04 -2.85 12.50
N ASP A 81 -6.05 -1.97 13.49
CA ASP A 81 -5.03 -1.91 14.54
C ASP A 81 -5.08 -3.12 15.47
N ARG A 82 -3.91 -3.47 16.02
CA ARG A 82 -3.86 -4.33 17.20
C ARG A 82 -4.48 -3.60 18.38
N THR A 83 -5.19 -4.35 19.21
CA THR A 83 -5.89 -3.85 20.38
C THR A 83 -5.29 -4.42 21.65
N CYS A 84 -5.63 -3.84 22.80
CA CYS A 84 -5.18 -4.35 24.08
C CYS A 84 -5.50 -5.84 24.30
N GLU A 85 -6.61 -6.35 23.72
CA GLU A 85 -7.03 -7.74 23.88
C GLU A 85 -6.32 -8.71 22.91
N ASN A 86 -5.70 -8.19 21.85
CA ASN A 86 -5.16 -9.01 20.76
C ASN A 86 -3.69 -8.76 20.41
N GLN A 87 -3.03 -7.83 21.10
CA GLN A 87 -1.63 -7.46 20.86
C GLN A 87 -0.64 -8.63 21.04
N GLY A 88 -0.99 -9.65 21.83
CA GLY A 88 -0.18 -10.87 22.01
C GLY A 88 -0.60 -12.05 21.11
N ARG A 89 -1.61 -11.88 20.25
CA ARG A 89 -2.16 -12.97 19.43
C ARG A 89 -1.46 -13.08 18.09
N ALA A 90 -0.80 -14.21 17.85
CA ALA A 90 -0.15 -14.54 16.58
C ALA A 90 -1.08 -15.23 15.57
N ASP A 91 -2.26 -15.69 16.01
CA ASP A 91 -3.26 -16.43 15.21
C ASP A 91 -4.15 -15.52 14.35
N ILE A 92 -4.03 -14.19 14.48
CA ILE A 92 -4.81 -13.25 13.68
C ILE A 92 -4.24 -13.18 12.26
N GLN A 93 -4.94 -13.83 11.35
CA GLN A 93 -4.73 -13.75 9.92
C GLN A 93 -5.54 -12.58 9.35
N CYS A 94 -4.85 -11.66 8.66
CA CYS A 94 -5.48 -10.55 7.95
C CYS A 94 -5.39 -10.81 6.45
N SER A 95 -6.34 -10.31 5.66
CA SER A 95 -6.22 -10.39 4.21
C SER A 95 -5.00 -9.59 3.74
N LYS A 96 -4.47 -9.92 2.55
CA LYS A 96 -3.34 -9.20 1.94
C LYS A 96 -3.74 -7.84 1.35
N GLN A 97 -5.03 -7.51 1.37
CA GLN A 97 -5.53 -6.21 0.94
C GLN A 97 -5.11 -5.16 1.97
N CYS A 98 -4.84 -3.94 1.53
CA CYS A 98 -4.66 -2.83 2.44
C CYS A 98 -5.80 -1.83 2.32
N VAL A 99 -5.98 -1.07 3.40
CA VAL A 99 -7.07 -0.12 3.56
C VAL A 99 -6.49 1.23 3.98
N GLN A 100 -6.97 2.30 3.35
CA GLN A 100 -6.59 3.66 3.70
C GLN A 100 -7.32 4.12 4.97
N GLY A 101 -6.65 4.88 5.83
CA GLY A 101 -7.26 5.42 7.05
C GLY A 101 -6.28 5.80 8.15
N CYS A 102 -6.82 6.02 9.35
CA CYS A 102 -6.06 6.37 10.55
C CYS A 102 -5.76 5.12 11.38
N PHE A 103 -4.48 4.84 11.58
CA PHE A 103 -4.00 3.66 12.31
C PHE A 103 -3.12 4.09 13.48
N CYS A 104 -3.00 3.23 14.49
CA CYS A 104 -2.07 3.45 15.58
C CYS A 104 -0.63 3.46 15.05
N ARG A 105 0.16 4.43 15.51
CA ARG A 105 1.59 4.50 15.22
C ARG A 105 2.28 3.21 15.65
N ASN A 106 3.38 2.86 14.97
CA ASN A 106 4.16 1.67 15.30
C ASN A 106 4.49 1.58 16.79
N GLY A 107 4.22 0.43 17.40
CA GLY A 107 4.42 0.19 18.83
C GLY A 107 3.26 0.65 19.73
N TYR A 108 2.19 1.21 19.18
CA TYR A 108 0.94 1.51 19.89
C TYR A 108 -0.15 0.49 19.55
N VAL A 109 -1.12 0.36 20.46
CA VAL A 109 -2.31 -0.48 20.30
C VAL A 109 -3.55 0.34 20.60
N ARG A 110 -4.64 -0.01 19.94
CA ARG A 110 -5.93 0.65 20.12
C ARG A 110 -6.63 0.10 21.36
N ASN A 111 -6.84 0.94 22.35
CA ASN A 111 -7.68 0.60 23.48
C ASN A 111 -9.15 0.69 23.03
N LYS A 112 -9.92 -0.40 23.09
CA LYS A 112 -11.31 -0.40 22.59
C LYS A 112 -12.26 0.45 23.42
N ALA A 113 -12.02 0.57 24.73
CA ALA A 113 -12.86 1.34 25.64
C ALA A 113 -12.76 2.85 25.38
N THR A 114 -11.56 3.36 25.12
CA THR A 114 -11.31 4.81 24.87
C THR A 114 -11.22 5.15 23.38
N GLY A 115 -10.92 4.15 22.55
CA GLY A 115 -10.56 4.26 21.14
C GLY A 115 -9.21 4.94 20.87
N TYR A 116 -8.44 5.30 21.89
CA TYR A 116 -7.12 5.91 21.74
C TYR A 116 -6.02 4.88 21.50
N CYS A 117 -4.99 5.31 20.77
CA CYS A 117 -3.76 4.55 20.60
C CYS A 117 -2.85 4.77 21.81
N ILE A 118 -2.61 3.72 22.57
CA ILE A 118 -1.77 3.73 23.78
C ILE A 118 -0.63 2.74 23.66
N LEU A 119 0.39 2.87 24.52
CA LEU A 119 1.47 1.89 24.57
C LEU A 119 0.94 0.58 25.17
N PRO A 120 1.37 -0.60 24.68
CA PRO A 120 0.95 -1.92 25.15
C PRO A 120 0.94 -2.11 26.68
N TYR A 121 1.95 -1.55 27.36
CA TYR A 121 2.08 -1.65 28.82
C TYR A 121 1.05 -0.81 29.59
N ARG A 122 0.36 0.13 28.91
CA ARG A 122 -0.73 0.93 29.48
C ARG A 122 -2.10 0.28 29.30
N CYS A 123 -2.18 -0.89 28.67
CA CYS A 123 -3.40 -1.69 28.72
C CYS A 123 -3.63 -2.09 30.19
N THR A 124 -4.55 -1.41 30.86
CA THR A 124 -5.08 -1.84 32.14
C THR A 124 -5.68 -3.22 31.94
N ARG A 125 -5.48 -4.14 32.89
CA ARG A 125 -6.01 -5.52 32.81
C ARG A 125 -7.54 -5.63 32.83
N GLU A 126 -8.23 -4.50 32.75
CA GLU A 126 -9.68 -4.41 32.66
C GLU A 126 -10.00 -3.73 31.33
N ALA A 127 -10.13 -4.58 30.32
CA ALA A 127 -10.84 -4.34 29.08
C ALA A 127 -12.09 -5.21 29.10
#